data_AF-A0A3B0PJ21-F1
#
_entry.id   AF-A0A3B0PJ21-F1
#
_cell.length_a   1.000
_cell.length_b   1.000
_cell.length_c   1.000
_cell.angle_alpha   90.00
_cell.angle_beta   90.00
_cell.angle_gamma   90.00
#
_symmetry.space_group_name_H-M   'P 1'
#
loop_
_entity.id
_entity.type
_entity.pdbx_description
1 polymer ?
#
loop_
_entity_poly.entity_id
_entity_poly.type
_entity_poly.pdbx_seq_one_letter_code
_entity_poly.pdbx_strand_id
1 'polypeptide(L)' 'MARKAKKKNISSGVAHIHSSNQNTIITFTDEKGNVIAW' A
#
# COMPACT_ATOMS: atom_id res chain seq x y z
N MET A 1 9.30 5.09 22.87
CA MET A 1 9.32 6.04 21.73
C MET A 1 9.09 5.26 20.44
N ALA A 2 7.85 5.26 19.91
CA ALA A 2 7.58 4.65 18.61
C ALA A 2 8.30 5.48 17.53
N ARG A 3 9.25 4.86 16.84
CA ARG A 3 10.01 5.50 15.76
C ARG A 3 9.01 5.79 14.64
N LYS A 4 8.56 7.04 14.50
CA LYS A 4 7.70 7.45 13.37
C LYS A 4 8.46 7.07 12.10
N ALA A 5 7.96 6.07 11.37
CA ALA A 5 8.53 5.67 10.11
C ALA A 5 8.65 6.92 9.23
N LYS A 6 9.84 7.21 8.70
CA LYS A 6 10.04 8.31 7.76
C LYS A 6 8.98 8.15 6.67
N LYS A 7 8.09 9.14 6.54
CA LYS A 7 7.13 9.19 5.43
C LYS A 7 7.96 9.23 4.15
N LYS A 8 8.02 8.11 3.44
CA LYS A 8 8.49 8.10 2.05
C LYS A 8 7.43 8.84 1.26
N ASN A 9 7.80 9.96 0.65
CA ASN A 9 6.88 10.74 -0.17
C ASN A 9 6.81 10.06 -1.54
N ILE A 10 5.86 9.14 -1.70
CA ILE A 10 5.66 8.36 -2.91
C ILE A 10 4.62 9.10 -3.74
N SER A 11 5.06 9.75 -4.83
CA SER A 11 4.18 10.59 -5.66
C SER A 11 3.24 9.79 -6.55
N SER A 12 3.66 8.57 -6.92
CA SER A 12 2.96 7.68 -7.84
C SER A 12 3.20 6.24 -7.39
N GLY A 13 2.21 5.37 -7.57
CA GLY A 13 2.28 3.97 -7.18
C GLY A 13 1.12 3.16 -7.76
N VAL A 14 1.03 1.89 -7.38
CA VAL A 14 0.05 0.94 -7.89
C VAL A 14 -0.87 0.47 -6.77
N ALA A 15 -2.18 0.58 -6.98
CA ALA A 15 -3.19 0.03 -6.08
C ALA A 15 -3.68 -1.32 -6.62
N HIS A 16 -3.46 -2.38 -5.84
CA HIS A 16 -3.98 -3.71 -6.13
C HIS A 16 -5.30 -3.89 -5.39
N ILE A 17 -6.38 -4.09 -6.14
CA ILE A 17 -7.71 -4.31 -5.57
C ILE A 17 -8.04 -5.78 -5.77
N HIS A 18 -8.03 -6.54 -4.68
CA HIS A 18 -8.51 -7.91 -4.68
C HIS A 18 -9.94 -7.93 -4.15
N SER A 19 -10.90 -7.99 -5.06
CA SER A 19 -12.32 -8.06 -4.72
C SER A 19 -12.80 -9.50 -4.84
N SER A 20 -13.35 -10.02 -3.75
CA SER A 20 -14.06 -11.29 -3.67
C SER A 20 -15.49 -11.03 -3.20
N ASN A 21 -16.37 -12.01 -3.33
CA ASN A 21 -17.80 -11.85 -3.01
C ASN A 21 -18.08 -11.44 -1.55
N GLN A 22 -17.12 -11.60 -0.65
CA GLN A 22 -17.27 -11.31 0.78
C GLN A 22 -16.33 -10.20 1.26
N ASN A 23 -15.15 -10.06 0.62
CA ASN A 23 -14.13 -9.12 1.06
C ASN A 23 -13.45 -8.44 -0.13
N THR A 24 -13.17 -7.15 0.05
CA THR A 24 -12.29 -6.38 -0.84
C THR A 24 -11.06 -5.96 -0.05
N ILE A 25 -9.88 -6.37 -0.52
CA ILE A 25 -8.59 -6.01 0.06
C ILE A 25 -7.89 -5.06 -0.91
N ILE A 26 -7.41 -3.92 -0.41
CA ILE A 26 -6.79 -2.87 -1.25
C ILE A 26 -5.35 -2.68 -0.80
N THR A 27 -4.40 -3.22 -1.55
CA THR A 27 -2.98 -3.08 -1.24
C THR A 27 -2.33 -1.98 -2.07
N PHE A 28 -1.75 -1.00 -1.39
CA PHE A 28 -0.98 0.08 -2.01
C PHE A 28 0.50 -0.31 -2.08
N THR A 29 1.06 -0.24 -3.28
CA THR A 29 2.45 -0.57 -3.56
C THR A 29 3.16 0.56 -4.32
N ASP A 30 4.48 0.60 -4.19
CA ASP A 30 5.36 1.39 -5.06
C ASP A 30 5.47 0.72 -6.44
N GLU A 31 5.96 1.41 -7.46
CA GLU A 31 6.16 0.91 -8.83
C GLU A 31 7.07 -0.34 -8.88
N LYS A 32 7.89 -0.54 -7.84
CA LYS A 32 8.76 -1.72 -7.67
C LYS A 32 8.06 -2.90 -6.96
N GLY A 33 6.79 -2.78 -6.59
CA GLY A 33 6.03 -3.81 -5.87
C GLY A 33 6.26 -3.83 -4.35
N ASN A 34 6.89 -2.81 -3.78
CA ASN A 34 7.05 -2.72 -2.32
C ASN A 34 5.74 -2.29 -1.67
N VAL A 35 5.22 -3.09 -0.73
CA VAL A 35 3.97 -2.78 -0.01
C VAL A 35 4.19 -1.59 0.92
N ILE A 36 3.32 -0.60 0.77
CA ILE A 36 3.29 0.62 1.58
C ILE A 36 2.21 0.49 2.67
N ALA A 37 1.03 0.03 2.25
CA ALA A 37 -0.16 -0.16 3.08
C ALA A 37 -1.12 -1.17 2.44
N TRP A 38 -2.07 -1.68 3.22
CA TRP A 38 -3.15 -2.57 2.78
C TRP A 38 -4.48 -2.17 3.45
#